data_AF-A0A951ARQ0-F1
#
_entry.id   AF-A0A951ARQ0-F1
#
_cell.length_a   1.000
_cell.length_b   1.000
_cell.length_c   1.000
_cell.angle_alpha   90.00
_cell.angle_beta   90.00
_cell.angle_gamma   90.00
#
_symmetry.space_group_name_H-M   'P 1'
#
loop_
_entity.id
_entity.type
_entity.pdbx_description
1 polymer ?
#
loop_
_entity_poly.entity_id
_entity_poly.type
_entity_poly.pdbx_seq_one_letter_code
_entity_poly.pdbx_strand_id
1 'polypeptide(L)' 'EAAAESLMVIKTRANLLPAIESRLRDLHSYDVPELVAIPIAQGAQPYLEWLYASTSDSQESS' A
#
# COMPACT_ATOMS: atom_id res chain seq x y z
N GLU A 1 -3.29 -14.23 23.23
CA GLU A 1 -4.41 -13.27 23.26
C GLU A 1 -5.21 -13.41 21.98
N ALA A 2 -6.47 -12.94 21.98
CA ALA A 2 -7.32 -12.85 20.80
C ALA A 2 -7.96 -11.47 20.77
N ALA A 3 -7.80 -10.75 19.67
CA ALA A 3 -8.42 -9.45 19.41
C ALA A 3 -9.25 -9.53 18.13
N ALA A 4 -10.27 -8.70 18.01
CA ALA A 4 -11.01 -8.55 16.77
C ALA A 4 -10.25 -7.56 15.87
N GLU A 5 -9.84 -8.02 14.69
CA GLU A 5 -9.07 -7.23 13.73
C GLU A 5 -9.75 -7.23 12.36
N SER A 6 -9.29 -6.36 11.46
CA SER A 6 -9.73 -6.31 10.07
C SER A 6 -8.53 -6.37 9.14
N LEU A 7 -8.57 -7.26 8.15
CA LEU A 7 -7.51 -7.38 7.16
C LEU A 7 -7.64 -6.29 6.09
N MET A 8 -6.60 -5.48 5.91
CA MET A 8 -6.53 -4.47 4.86
C MET A 8 -5.67 -4.96 3.69
N VAL A 9 -6.24 -4.98 2.47
CA VAL A 9 -5.52 -5.38 1.26
C VAL A 9 -5.26 -4.16 0.37
N ILE A 10 -4.06 -3.59 0.48
CA ILE A 10 -3.62 -2.42 -0.28
C ILE A 10 -2.95 -2.86 -1.59
N LYS A 11 -3.22 -2.14 -2.69
CA LYS A 11 -2.54 -2.33 -3.98
C LYS A 11 -1.72 -1.09 -4.24
N THR A 12 -0.45 -1.26 -4.54
CA THR A 12 0.50 -0.16 -4.70
C THR A 12 1.70 -0.58 -5.54
N ARG A 13 2.59 0.36 -5.84
CA ARG A 13 3.86 0.14 -6.51
C ARG A 13 4.94 -0.22 -5.48
N ALA A 14 5.87 -1.10 -5.86
CA ALA A 14 6.91 -1.58 -4.95
C ALA A 14 7.80 -0.44 -4.39
N ASN A 15 8.03 0.61 -5.18
CA ASN A 15 8.82 1.77 -4.77
C ASN A 15 8.13 2.62 -3.67
N LEU A 16 6.83 2.45 -3.44
CA LEU A 16 6.09 3.17 -2.39
C LEU A 16 6.06 2.44 -1.05
N LEU A 17 6.58 1.21 -0.98
CA LEU A 17 6.55 0.40 0.23
C LEU A 17 7.22 1.09 1.43
N PRO A 18 8.41 1.72 1.31
CA PRO A 18 9.03 2.41 2.45
C PRO A 18 8.18 3.58 2.99
N ALA A 19 7.50 4.32 2.10
CA ALA A 19 6.62 5.42 2.48
C ALA A 19 5.37 4.90 3.21
N ILE A 20 4.80 3.80 2.73
CA ILE A 20 3.65 3.13 3.38
C ILE A 20 4.05 2.60 4.76
N GLU A 21 5.20 1.96 4.89
CA GLU A 21 5.69 1.41 6.15
C GLU A 21 5.89 2.53 7.21
N SER A 22 6.49 3.65 6.81
CA SER A 22 6.61 4.83 7.67
C SER A 22 5.23 5.33 8.10
N ARG A 23 4.31 5.52 7.14
CA ARG A 23 2.98 6.06 7.42
C ARG A 23 2.15 5.11 8.29
N LEU A 24 2.31 3.80 8.11
CA LEU A 24 1.65 2.77 8.90
C LEU A 24 2.11 2.88 10.36
N ARG A 25 3.42 2.94 10.62
CA ARG A 25 3.96 3.11 11.98
C ARG A 25 3.43 4.36 12.67
N ASP A 26 3.30 5.46 11.94
CA ASP A 26 2.80 6.73 12.51
C ASP A 26 1.32 6.67 12.91
N LEU A 27 0.53 5.80 12.28
CA LEU A 27 -0.92 5.73 12.44
C LEU A 27 -1.40 4.53 13.25
N HIS A 28 -0.64 3.43 13.25
CA HIS A 28 -1.08 2.17 13.83
C HIS A 28 -0.96 2.21 15.36
N SER A 29 -1.94 1.65 16.05
CA SER A 29 -1.98 1.62 17.51
C SER A 29 -1.01 0.62 18.15
N TYR A 30 -0.48 -0.32 17.36
CA TYR A 30 0.45 -1.34 17.83
C TYR A 30 1.90 -0.90 17.60
N ASP A 31 2.76 -1.21 18.56
CA ASP A 31 4.20 -0.93 18.49
C ASP A 31 4.88 -1.64 17.29
N VAL A 32 4.39 -2.82 16.93
CA VAL A 32 4.86 -3.61 15.79
C VAL A 32 3.67 -3.97 14.89
N PRO A 33 3.33 -3.12 13.90
CA PRO A 33 2.23 -3.39 12.98
C PRO A 33 2.58 -4.49 11.98
N GLU A 34 1.58 -5.27 11.54
CA GLU A 34 1.75 -6.23 10.45
C GLU A 34 1.79 -5.51 9.09
N LEU A 35 2.84 -5.78 8.30
CA LEU A 35 2.94 -5.36 6.91
C LEU A 35 3.64 -6.44 6.08
N VAL A 36 2.92 -7.07 5.17
CA VAL A 36 3.45 -8.10 4.26
C VAL A 36 3.17 -7.67 2.81
N ALA A 37 4.22 -7.64 1.98
CA ALA A 37 4.12 -7.31 0.57
C ALA A 37 4.13 -8.58 -0.29
N ILE A 38 3.12 -8.74 -1.15
CA ILE A 38 2.99 -9.86 -2.09
C ILE A 38 3.13 -9.34 -3.52
N PRO A 39 4.17 -9.74 -4.28
CA PRO A 39 4.34 -9.30 -5.67
C PRO A 39 3.22 -9.79 -6.59
N ILE A 40 2.66 -8.89 -7.39
CA ILE A 40 1.70 -9.24 -8.45
C ILE A 40 2.48 -9.71 -9.68
N ALA A 41 2.40 -10.99 -10.01
CA ALA A 41 3.10 -11.56 -11.17
C ALA A 41 2.46 -11.13 -12.51
N GLN A 42 1.13 -11.12 -12.57
CA GLN A 42 0.34 -10.74 -13.75
C GLN A 42 -1.02 -10.15 -13.32
N GLY A 43 -1.63 -9.36 -14.20
CA GLY A 43 -2.94 -8.76 -13.99
C GLY A 43 -3.52 -8.20 -15.29
N ALA A 44 -4.79 -7.79 -15.27
CA ALA A 44 -5.41 -7.14 -16.42
C ALA A 44 -4.68 -5.81 -16.71
N GLN A 45 -4.16 -5.65 -17.93
CA GLN A 45 -3.36 -4.47 -18.30
C GLN A 45 -4.06 -3.14 -17.98
N PRO A 46 -5.36 -2.94 -18.32
CA PRO A 46 -6.05 -1.68 -17.98
C PRO A 46 -6.11 -1.39 -16.48
N TYR A 47 -6.21 -2.42 -15.64
CA TYR A 47 -6.22 -2.27 -14.18
C TYR A 47 -4.84 -1.89 -13.65
N LEU A 48 -3.79 -2.52 -14.18
CA LEU A 48 -2.42 -2.20 -13.79
C LEU A 48 -2.08 -0.75 -14.19
N GLU A 49 -2.41 -0.33 -15.42
CA GLU A 49 -2.22 1.04 -15.89
C GLU A 49 -2.94 2.05 -14.98
N TRP A 50 -4.20 1.80 -14.65
CA TRP A 50 -4.94 2.61 -13.70
C TRP A 50 -4.28 2.66 -12.31
N LEU A 51 -3.80 1.52 -11.81
CA LEU A 51 -3.12 1.44 -10.50
C LEU A 51 -1.83 2.27 -10.51
N TYR A 52 -1.03 2.18 -11.57
CA TYR A 52 0.19 2.97 -11.73
C TYR A 52 -0.12 4.47 -11.79
N ALA A 53 -1.13 4.89 -12.55
CA ALA A 53 -1.55 6.29 -12.63
C ALA A 53 -2.15 6.81 -11.32
N SER A 54 -2.88 5.98 -10.57
CA SER A 54 -3.50 6.36 -9.29
C SER A 54 -2.47 6.49 -8.15
N THR A 55 -1.26 6.00 -8.37
CA THR A 55 -0.20 5.99 -7.37
C THR A 55 1.07 6.71 -7.85
N SER A 56 1.04 7.36 -9.01
CA SER A 56 2.11 8.24 -9.47
C SER A 56 2.15 9.52 -8.65
N ASP A 57 3.32 10.16 -8.57
CA ASP A 57 3.40 11.50 -7.99
C ASP A 57 2.50 12.44 -8.80
N SER A 58 1.53 13.06 -8.14
CA SER A 58 0.72 14.12 -8.72
C SER A 58 1.59 15.35 -8.93
N GLN A 59 2.39 15.38 -9.99
CA GLN A 59 2.93 16.63 -10.53
C GLN A 59 1.90 17.17 -11.54
N GLU A 60 0.93 17.97 -11.06
CA GLU A 60 0.46 19.15 -11.81
C GLU A 60 -0.33 20.14 -10.93
N SER A 61 0.27 21.34 -10.79
CA SER A 61 -0.35 22.68 -10.65
C SER A 61 -0.98 23.12 -9.32
N SER A 62 -0.14 23.56 -8.37
CA SER A 62 -0.05 24.98 -7.90
C SER A 62 1.04 25.15 -6.86
#